data_AF-A0A2G2ICF7-F1
#
_entry.id   AF-A0A2G2ICF7-F1
#
_cell.length_a   1.000
_cell.length_b   1.000
_cell.length_c   1.000
_cell.angle_alpha   90.00
_cell.angle_beta   90.00
_cell.angle_gamma   90.00
#
_symmetry.space_group_name_H-M   'P 1'
#
loop_
_entity.id
_entity.type
_entity.pdbx_description
1 polymer ?
#
loop_
_entity_poly.entity_id
_entity_poly.type
_entity_poly.pdbx_seq_one_letter_code
_entity_poly.pdbx_strand_id
1 'polypeptide(L)'
;MIIEKFINYLPLANPILIFAGWWFIRKNAKIFAARTEANSIAKDIQQITDDISDISRKYWLDDKHENHYTFEIIVLAALDRLKTKIEILKNYGIVINDSDYISYRRTLTLVERTETSSKYNCNIAFSEILKQTTLLNNHIDELISRTNINNSISFYQNIPFISGILLGVIFCFIYLIAIVVN
;
A
#
# COMPACT_ATOMS: atom_id res chain seq x y z
N MET A 1 -46.71 -24.10 -20.41
CA MET A 1 -45.96 -25.25 -19.85
C MET A 1 -44.50 -24.96 -19.50
N ILE A 2 -43.62 -24.48 -20.40
CA ILE A 2 -42.21 -24.18 -20.04
C ILE A 2 -42.11 -22.93 -19.15
N ILE A 3 -42.90 -21.90 -19.45
CA ILE A 3 -42.92 -20.62 -18.72
C ILE A 3 -43.43 -20.79 -17.27
N GLU A 4 -44.50 -21.58 -17.07
CA GLU A 4 -45.05 -21.86 -15.73
C GLU A 4 -44.06 -22.63 -14.84
N LYS A 5 -43.27 -23.54 -15.42
CA LYS A 5 -42.20 -24.20 -14.67
C LYS A 5 -41.15 -23.19 -14.22
N PHE A 6 -40.81 -22.21 -15.05
CA PHE A 6 -39.84 -21.15 -14.71
C PHE A 6 -40.34 -20.22 -13.59
N ILE A 7 -41.62 -19.85 -13.62
CA ILE A 7 -42.26 -19.02 -12.58
C ILE A 7 -42.17 -19.69 -11.20
N ASN A 8 -42.25 -21.03 -11.14
CA ASN A 8 -42.14 -21.77 -9.89
C ASN A 8 -40.71 -21.79 -9.28
N TYR A 9 -39.67 -21.51 -10.07
CA TYR A 9 -38.27 -21.47 -9.58
C TYR A 9 -37.78 -20.06 -9.23
N LEU A 10 -38.48 -19.01 -9.67
CA LEU A 10 -38.18 -17.60 -9.36
C LEU A 10 -38.03 -17.30 -7.85
N PRO A 11 -38.87 -17.85 -6.95
CA PRO A 11 -38.74 -17.65 -5.51
C PRO A 11 -37.45 -18.23 -4.93
N LEU A 12 -36.89 -19.28 -5.55
CA LEU A 12 -35.62 -19.89 -5.14
C LEU A 12 -34.40 -19.13 -5.69
N ALA A 13 -34.55 -18.46 -6.84
CA ALA A 13 -33.47 -17.70 -7.47
C ALA A 13 -33.10 -16.45 -6.65
N ASN A 14 -34.09 -15.77 -6.07
CA ASN A 14 -33.89 -14.55 -5.28
C ASN A 14 -32.92 -14.71 -4.08
N PRO A 15 -33.12 -15.67 -3.15
CA PRO A 15 -32.20 -15.84 -2.03
C PRO A 15 -30.79 -16.22 -2.50
N ILE A 16 -30.66 -17.06 -3.54
CA ILE A 16 -29.36 -17.43 -4.11
C ILE A 16 -28.63 -16.20 -4.65
N LEU A 17 -29.35 -15.30 -5.35
CA LEU A 17 -28.79 -14.05 -5.86
C LEU A 17 -28.32 -13.13 -4.73
N ILE A 18 -29.10 -13.03 -3.64
CA ILE A 18 -28.73 -12.24 -2.46
C ILE A 18 -27.44 -12.78 -1.85
N PHE A 19 -27.32 -14.09 -1.65
CA PHE A 19 -26.11 -14.70 -1.11
C PHE A 19 -24.90 -14.50 -2.02
N ALA A 20 -25.07 -14.68 -3.34
CA ALA A 20 -24.01 -14.46 -4.31
C ALA A 20 -23.56 -12.99 -4.36
N GLY A 21 -24.50 -12.04 -4.32
CA GLY A 21 -24.24 -10.62 -4.27
C GLY A 21 -23.49 -10.22 -2.99
N TRP A 22 -23.92 -10.71 -1.84
CA TRP A 22 -23.25 -10.44 -0.56
C TRP A 22 -21.83 -11.01 -0.51
N TRP A 23 -21.63 -12.23 -1.01
CA TRP A 23 -20.32 -12.85 -1.11
C TRP A 23 -19.35 -12.02 -1.96
N PHE A 24 -19.85 -11.50 -3.09
CA PHE A 24 -19.09 -10.64 -3.98
C PHE A 24 -18.73 -9.30 -3.32
N ILE A 25 -19.70 -8.62 -2.72
CA ILE A 25 -19.47 -7.37 -1.97
C ILE A 25 -18.41 -7.59 -0.88
N ARG A 26 -18.53 -8.67 -0.11
CA ARG A 26 -17.58 -9.00 0.97
C ARG A 26 -16.16 -9.22 0.45
N LYS A 27 -15.98 -9.93 -0.66
CA LYS A 27 -14.67 -10.12 -1.28
C LYS A 27 -14.04 -8.80 -1.71
N ASN A 28 -14.82 -7.93 -2.34
CA ASN A 28 -14.34 -6.63 -2.81
C ASN A 28 -13.98 -5.70 -1.65
N ALA A 29 -14.83 -5.66 -0.63
CA ALA A 29 -14.57 -4.87 0.58
C ALA A 29 -13.24 -5.29 1.24
N LYS A 30 -12.94 -6.60 1.29
CA LYS A 30 -11.67 -7.10 1.83
C LYS A 30 -10.45 -6.64 1.02
N ILE A 31 -10.52 -6.73 -0.31
CA ILE A 31 -9.42 -6.30 -1.20
C ILE A 31 -9.20 -4.79 -1.08
N PHE A 32 -10.28 -4.01 -1.06
CA PHE A 32 -10.22 -2.57 -0.90
C PHE A 32 -9.61 -2.18 0.46
N ALA A 33 -10.07 -2.81 1.55
CA ALA A 33 -9.53 -2.57 2.88
C ALA A 33 -8.02 -2.88 2.95
N ALA A 34 -7.59 -4.03 2.42
CA ALA A 34 -6.18 -4.41 2.39
C ALA A 34 -5.32 -3.40 1.61
N ARG A 35 -5.83 -2.89 0.48
CA ARG A 35 -5.17 -1.84 -0.31
C ARG A 35 -5.05 -0.53 0.47
N THR A 36 -6.13 -0.08 1.10
CA THR A 36 -6.13 1.15 1.90
C THR A 36 -5.16 1.05 3.07
N GLU A 37 -5.13 -0.10 3.74
CA GLU A 37 -4.22 -0.36 4.85
C GLU A 37 -2.75 -0.36 4.39
N ALA A 38 -2.43 -1.06 3.29
CA ALA A 38 -1.08 -1.05 2.71
C ALA A 38 -0.63 0.38 2.33
N ASN A 39 -1.49 1.17 1.68
CA ASN A 39 -1.19 2.56 1.34
C ASN A 39 -1.00 3.43 2.60
N SER A 40 -1.75 3.17 3.67
CA SER A 40 -1.58 3.88 4.94
C SER A 40 -0.22 3.57 5.58
N ILE A 41 0.18 2.30 5.58
CA ILE A 41 1.49 1.88 6.13
C ILE A 41 2.63 2.49 5.30
N ALA A 42 2.49 2.56 3.98
CA ALA A 42 3.46 3.21 3.11
C ALA A 42 3.63 4.70 3.44
N LYS A 43 2.52 5.39 3.67
CA LYS A 43 2.53 6.79 4.10
C LYS A 43 3.22 6.95 5.46
N ASP A 44 2.99 6.03 6.40
CA ASP A 44 3.71 6.03 7.68
C ASP A 44 5.23 5.86 7.47
N ILE A 45 5.65 5.01 6.52
CA ILE A 45 7.07 4.83 6.19
C ILE A 45 7.67 6.11 5.62
N GLN A 46 6.99 6.75 4.66
CA GLN A 46 7.42 8.04 4.11
C GLN A 46 7.57 9.09 5.21
N GLN A 47 6.61 9.16 6.14
CA GLN A 47 6.71 10.06 7.28
C GLN A 47 7.93 9.77 8.16
N ILE A 48 8.25 8.48 8.41
CA ILE A 48 9.43 8.11 9.20
C ILE A 48 10.72 8.50 8.46
N THR A 49 10.80 8.31 7.15
CA THR A 49 12.00 8.67 6.37
C THR A 49 12.17 10.19 6.25
N ASP A 50 11.08 10.94 6.19
CA ASP A 50 11.07 12.40 6.27
C ASP A 50 11.52 12.88 7.66
N ASP A 51 11.01 12.27 8.73
CA ASP A 51 11.45 12.57 10.11
C ASP A 51 12.97 12.35 10.25
N ILE A 52 13.49 11.22 9.75
CA ILE A 52 14.92 10.89 9.76
C ILE A 52 15.71 11.94 8.96
N SER A 53 15.19 12.36 7.80
CA SER A 53 15.83 13.39 6.97
C SER A 53 15.88 14.73 7.70
N ASP A 54 14.82 15.10 8.42
CA ASP A 54 14.76 16.33 9.21
C ASP A 54 15.72 16.31 10.40
N ILE A 55 15.80 15.18 11.12
CA ILE A 55 16.78 14.95 12.19
C ILE A 55 18.20 15.03 11.63
N SER A 56 18.45 14.37 10.49
CA SER A 56 19.75 14.39 9.82
C SER A 56 20.12 15.78 9.33
N ARG A 57 19.15 16.56 8.84
CA ARG A 57 19.38 17.96 8.43
C ARG A 57 19.86 18.79 9.60
N LYS A 58 19.16 18.70 10.75
CA LYS A 58 19.56 19.41 11.98
C LYS A 58 20.95 18.98 12.42
N TYR A 59 21.19 17.68 12.46
CA TYR A 59 22.47 17.15 12.93
C TYR A 59 23.64 17.45 12.00
N TRP A 60 23.48 17.46 10.68
CA TRP A 60 24.60 17.68 9.76
C TRP A 60 24.78 19.14 9.37
N LEU A 61 23.69 19.90 9.23
CA LEU A 61 23.73 21.25 8.67
C LEU A 61 23.56 22.37 9.69
N ASP A 62 23.05 22.10 10.90
CA ASP A 62 22.94 23.14 11.92
C ASP A 62 24.32 23.44 12.53
N ASP A 63 24.56 24.72 12.77
CA ASP A 63 25.78 25.22 13.39
C ASP A 63 25.81 24.85 14.88
N LYS A 64 24.63 24.59 15.48
CA LYS A 64 24.52 24.01 16.83
C LYS A 64 24.98 22.56 16.79
N HIS A 65 26.07 22.27 17.50
CA HIS A 65 26.58 20.92 17.64
C HIS A 65 25.63 20.15 18.57
N GLU A 66 24.63 19.49 17.99
CA GLU A 66 23.84 18.49 18.71
C GLU A 66 24.74 17.30 19.07
N ASN A 67 24.52 16.75 20.26
CA ASN A 67 25.30 15.62 20.76
C ASN A 67 25.15 14.40 19.83
N HIS A 68 26.26 13.90 19.29
CA HIS A 68 26.33 12.74 18.40
C HIS A 68 25.54 11.53 18.94
N TYR A 69 25.68 11.23 20.23
CA TYR A 69 24.96 10.11 20.86
C TYR A 69 23.45 10.33 20.87
N THR A 70 23.00 11.57 21.02
CA THR A 70 21.57 11.89 20.97
C THR A 70 21.01 11.68 19.57
N PHE A 71 21.73 12.15 18.55
CA PHE A 71 21.39 11.88 17.16
C PHE A 71 21.32 10.38 16.87
N GLU A 72 22.34 9.62 17.26
CA GLU A 72 22.42 8.18 17.02
C GLU A 72 21.25 7.44 17.66
N ILE A 73 20.94 7.71 18.94
CA ILE A 73 19.81 7.07 19.64
C ILE A 73 18.48 7.37 18.94
N ILE A 74 18.24 8.63 18.56
CA ILE A 74 16.99 9.03 17.89
C ILE A 74 16.87 8.35 16.52
N VAL A 75 17.95 8.33 15.74
CA VAL A 75 17.97 7.70 14.41
C VAL A 75 17.80 6.19 14.51
N LEU A 76 18.46 5.53 15.47
CA LEU A 76 18.29 4.09 15.69
C LEU A 76 16.85 3.74 16.07
N ALA A 77 16.22 4.52 16.95
CA ALA A 77 14.81 4.33 17.29
C ALA A 77 13.90 4.52 16.07
N ALA A 78 14.16 5.53 15.23
CA ALA A 78 13.40 5.75 14.01
C ALA A 78 13.59 4.62 12.98
N LEU A 79 14.81 4.08 12.84
CA LEU A 79 15.12 2.94 11.99
C LEU A 79 14.42 1.65 12.45
N ASP A 80 14.28 1.44 13.76
CA ASP A 80 13.54 0.29 14.29
C ASP A 80 12.04 0.37 13.98
N ARG A 81 11.45 1.57 14.11
CA ARG A 81 10.06 1.82 13.66
C ARG A 81 9.92 1.58 12.16
N LEU A 82 10.88 2.06 11.36
CA LEU A 82 10.90 1.88 9.91
C LEU A 82 10.92 0.38 9.57
N LYS A 83 11.82 -0.38 10.17
CA LYS A 83 11.93 -1.84 9.98
C LYS A 83 10.62 -2.54 10.33
N THR A 84 10.01 -2.19 11.46
CA THR A 84 8.72 -2.76 11.88
C THR A 84 7.64 -2.51 10.83
N LYS A 85 7.55 -1.29 10.29
CA LYS A 85 6.56 -0.97 9.24
C LYS A 85 6.84 -1.69 7.92
N ILE A 86 8.12 -1.83 7.54
CA ILE A 86 8.53 -2.63 6.38
C ILE A 86 8.12 -4.10 6.56
N GLU A 87 8.30 -4.67 7.74
CA GLU A 87 7.87 -6.04 8.03
C GLU A 87 6.35 -6.20 7.95
N ILE A 88 5.58 -5.20 8.41
CA ILE A 88 4.12 -5.21 8.26
C ILE A 88 3.71 -5.16 6.79
N LEU A 89 4.39 -4.39 5.92
CA LEU A 89 4.13 -4.37 4.48
C LEU A 89 4.30 -5.74 3.80
N LYS A 90 5.22 -6.58 4.31
CA LYS A 90 5.43 -7.94 3.79
C LYS A 90 4.14 -8.77 3.92
N ASN A 91 3.31 -8.53 4.93
CA ASN A 91 2.01 -9.22 5.10
C ASN A 91 0.99 -8.88 3.99
N TYR A 92 1.18 -7.78 3.27
CA TYR A 92 0.34 -7.37 2.13
C TYR A 92 0.97 -7.77 0.79
N GLY A 93 2.02 -8.59 0.79
CA GLY A 93 2.73 -9.03 -0.41
C GLY A 93 3.68 -7.98 -0.99
N ILE A 94 3.95 -6.89 -0.28
CA ILE A 94 4.89 -5.85 -0.67
C ILE A 94 6.24 -6.17 -0.03
N VAL A 95 7.15 -6.75 -0.81
CA VAL A 95 8.47 -7.16 -0.34
C VAL A 95 9.50 -6.12 -0.75
N ILE A 96 9.96 -5.34 0.22
CA ILE A 96 11.10 -4.43 0.06
C ILE A 96 12.38 -5.27 0.20
N ASN A 97 13.35 -5.04 -0.68
CA ASN A 97 14.62 -5.76 -0.62
C ASN A 97 15.38 -5.34 0.64
N ASP A 98 15.82 -6.32 1.44
CA ASP A 98 16.56 -6.04 2.67
C ASP A 98 17.86 -5.26 2.37
N SER A 99 18.41 -5.36 1.15
CA SER A 99 19.56 -4.57 0.72
C SER A 99 19.32 -3.07 0.77
N ASP A 100 18.11 -2.61 0.46
CA ASP A 100 17.79 -1.18 0.36
C ASP A 100 17.68 -0.58 1.76
N TYR A 101 17.02 -1.30 2.66
CA TYR A 101 16.98 -0.96 4.07
C TYR A 101 18.38 -0.97 4.70
N ILE A 102 19.20 -1.99 4.41
CA ILE A 102 20.57 -2.06 4.92
C ILE A 102 21.42 -0.90 4.40
N SER A 103 21.30 -0.56 3.11
CA SER A 103 22.03 0.56 2.51
C SER A 103 21.62 1.89 3.13
N TYR A 104 20.32 2.11 3.30
CA TYR A 104 19.78 3.29 3.98
C TYR A 104 20.29 3.42 5.42
N ARG A 105 20.19 2.34 6.20
CA ARG A 105 20.71 2.28 7.58
C ARG A 105 22.20 2.58 7.64
N ARG A 106 23.00 2.00 6.75
CA ARG A 106 24.45 2.20 6.71
C ARG A 106 24.82 3.66 6.49
N THR A 107 24.13 4.35 5.58
CA THR A 107 24.38 5.77 5.31
C THR A 107 24.14 6.65 6.54
N LEU A 108 23.19 6.25 7.39
CA LEU A 108 22.86 6.98 8.62
C LEU A 108 23.83 6.70 9.78
N THR A 109 24.43 5.52 9.83
CA THR A 109 25.23 5.07 11.00
C THR A 109 26.74 5.03 10.78
N LEU A 110 27.22 5.07 9.54
CA LEU A 110 28.66 4.90 9.25
C LEU A 110 29.45 6.21 9.20
N VAL A 111 28.79 7.37 9.19
CA VAL A 111 29.47 8.67 9.08
C VAL A 111 29.40 9.37 10.43
N GLU A 112 30.54 9.50 11.10
CA GLU A 112 30.67 10.25 12.34
C GLU A 112 30.91 11.74 12.03
N ARG A 113 30.16 12.63 12.69
CA ARG A 113 30.43 14.08 12.63
C ARG A 113 31.46 14.39 13.71
N THR A 114 32.66 14.75 13.29
CA THR A 114 33.69 15.25 14.20
C THR A 114 33.63 16.79 14.29
N GLU A 115 34.08 17.39 15.39
CA GLU A 115 34.16 18.86 15.54
C GLU A 115 35.03 19.51 14.45
N THR A 116 35.96 18.75 13.85
CA THR A 116 36.82 19.19 12.75
C THR A 116 36.21 18.95 11.36
N SER A 117 34.99 18.43 11.28
CA SER A 117 34.33 18.14 10.01
C SER A 117 34.08 19.44 9.24
N SER A 118 34.65 19.53 8.03
CA SER A 118 34.42 20.67 7.17
C SER A 118 32.94 20.77 6.81
N LYS A 119 32.42 22.00 6.65
CA LYS A 119 31.05 22.23 6.16
C LYS A 119 30.76 21.50 4.85
N TYR A 120 31.77 21.33 4.02
CA TYR A 120 31.71 20.54 2.78
C TYR A 120 31.43 19.06 3.06
N ASN A 121 32.13 18.43 4.00
CA ASN A 121 31.90 17.02 4.38
C ASN A 121 30.52 16.81 4.98
N CYS A 122 30.04 17.75 5.80
CA CYS A 122 28.68 17.69 6.36
C CYS A 122 27.60 17.76 5.28
N ASN A 123 27.78 18.63 4.28
CA ASN A 123 26.86 18.72 3.14
C ASN A 123 26.83 17.43 2.31
N ILE A 124 27.99 16.78 2.13
CA ILE A 124 28.08 15.48 1.44
C ILE A 124 27.38 14.39 2.24
N ALA A 125 27.61 14.32 3.55
CA ALA A 125 26.96 13.34 4.41
C ALA A 125 25.43 13.47 4.34
N PHE A 126 24.91 14.69 4.45
CA PHE A 126 23.48 14.95 4.34
C PHE A 126 22.92 14.66 2.94
N SER A 127 23.64 15.02 1.87
CA SER A 127 23.16 14.77 0.50
C SER A 127 23.05 13.28 0.18
N GLU A 128 23.96 12.45 0.69
CA GLU A 128 23.86 11.00 0.54
C GLU A 128 22.69 10.43 1.34
N ILE A 129 22.41 10.93 2.56
CA ILE A 129 21.22 10.55 3.33
C ILE A 129 19.94 10.89 2.56
N LEU A 130 19.85 12.09 1.99
CA LEU A 130 18.68 12.54 1.22
C LEU A 130 18.48 11.68 -0.05
N LYS A 131 19.58 11.35 -0.73
CA LYS A 131 19.58 10.48 -1.90
C LYS A 131 19.05 9.09 -1.54
N GLN A 132 19.56 8.47 -0.48
CA GLN A 132 19.11 7.15 -0.06
C GLN A 132 17.65 7.16 0.43
N THR A 133 17.21 8.22 1.11
CA THR A 133 15.80 8.42 1.48
C THR A 133 14.91 8.44 0.24
N THR A 134 15.29 9.24 -0.76
CA THR A 134 14.56 9.34 -2.04
C THR A 134 14.50 8.00 -2.76
N LEU A 135 15.62 7.28 -2.82
CA LEU A 135 15.68 5.95 -3.46
C LEU A 135 14.76 4.94 -2.77
N LEU A 136 14.77 4.91 -1.44
CA LEU A 136 13.90 4.03 -0.66
C LEU A 136 12.42 4.36 -0.89
N ASN A 137 12.04 5.65 -0.77
CA ASN A 137 10.67 6.09 -0.97
C ASN A 137 10.17 5.78 -2.38
N ASN A 138 10.97 6.06 -3.41
CA ASN A 138 10.62 5.76 -4.81
C ASN A 138 10.43 4.25 -5.05
N HIS A 139 11.30 3.42 -4.47
CA HIS A 139 11.18 1.96 -4.63
C HIS A 139 9.90 1.45 -3.94
N ILE A 140 9.58 1.96 -2.75
CA ILE A 140 8.34 1.62 -2.04
C ILE A 140 7.11 2.03 -2.86
N ASP A 141 7.09 3.24 -3.40
CA ASP A 141 5.99 3.73 -4.24
C ASP A 141 5.81 2.89 -5.50
N GLU A 142 6.92 2.49 -6.12
CA GLU A 142 6.89 1.60 -7.28
C GLU A 142 6.30 0.23 -6.94
N LEU A 143 6.73 -0.38 -5.81
CA LEU A 143 6.20 -1.67 -5.36
C LEU A 143 4.70 -1.60 -5.04
N ILE A 144 4.26 -0.52 -4.39
CA ILE A 144 2.84 -0.30 -4.07
C ILE A 144 2.03 -0.11 -5.34
N SER A 145 2.53 0.69 -6.29
CA SER A 145 1.88 0.91 -7.58
C SER A 145 1.72 -0.41 -8.34
N ARG A 146 2.79 -1.21 -8.42
CA ARG A 146 2.77 -2.55 -9.05
C ARG A 146 1.78 -3.49 -8.37
N THR A 147 1.77 -3.55 -7.04
CA THR A 147 0.82 -4.39 -6.27
C THR A 147 -0.62 -3.93 -6.46
N ASN A 148 -0.86 -2.62 -6.49
CA ASN A 148 -2.17 -2.04 -6.76
C ASN A 148 -2.66 -2.37 -8.18
N ILE A 149 -1.77 -2.31 -9.18
CA ILE A 149 -2.07 -2.68 -10.57
C ILE A 149 -2.40 -4.16 -10.66
N ASN A 150 -1.57 -5.04 -10.09
CA ASN A 150 -1.81 -6.49 -10.11
C ASN A 150 -3.11 -6.89 -9.40
N ASN A 151 -3.43 -6.23 -8.28
CA ASN A 151 -4.70 -6.42 -7.58
C ASN A 151 -5.88 -5.88 -8.39
N SER A 152 -5.71 -4.81 -9.17
CA SER A 152 -6.76 -4.31 -10.06
C SER A 152 -6.96 -5.21 -11.28
N ILE A 153 -5.90 -5.76 -11.87
CA ILE A 153 -5.98 -6.69 -13.01
C ILE A 153 -6.64 -7.99 -12.56
N SER A 154 -6.23 -8.55 -11.42
CA SER A 154 -6.88 -9.75 -10.86
C SER A 154 -8.33 -9.48 -10.42
N PHE A 155 -8.65 -8.25 -10.03
CA PHE A 155 -10.03 -7.80 -9.87
C PHE A 155 -10.77 -7.86 -11.22
N TYR A 156 -10.33 -7.17 -12.27
CA TYR A 156 -11.00 -7.20 -13.58
C TYR A 156 -11.07 -8.59 -14.24
N GLN A 157 -10.06 -9.45 -14.03
CA GLN A 157 -10.03 -10.81 -14.57
C GLN A 157 -10.92 -11.78 -13.76
N ASN A 158 -11.12 -11.55 -12.46
CA ASN A 158 -12.01 -12.38 -11.62
C ASN A 158 -13.42 -11.80 -11.45
N ILE A 159 -13.71 -10.62 -11.98
CA ILE A 159 -15.10 -10.20 -12.12
C ILE A 159 -15.61 -10.80 -13.42
N PRO A 160 -16.58 -11.71 -13.38
CA PRO A 160 -17.43 -11.91 -14.53
C PRO A 160 -18.37 -10.70 -14.58
N PHE A 161 -17.84 -9.51 -14.90
CA PHE A 161 -18.60 -8.25 -14.92
C PHE A 161 -19.60 -8.31 -16.06
N ILE A 162 -19.17 -8.99 -17.13
CA ILE A 162 -20.00 -9.57 -18.17
C ILE A 162 -21.13 -10.39 -17.54
N SER A 163 -20.89 -11.34 -16.62
CA SER A 163 -22.00 -12.13 -16.04
C SER A 163 -22.92 -11.35 -15.10
N GLY A 164 -22.43 -10.40 -14.29
CA GLY A 164 -23.26 -9.66 -13.34
C GLY A 164 -24.15 -8.62 -14.03
N ILE A 165 -23.59 -7.90 -15.00
CA ILE A 165 -24.35 -7.00 -15.87
C ILE A 165 -25.18 -7.79 -16.87
N LEU A 166 -24.68 -8.89 -17.46
CA LEU A 166 -25.56 -9.77 -18.27
C LEU A 166 -26.68 -10.33 -17.41
N LEU A 167 -26.43 -10.81 -16.19
CA LEU A 167 -27.49 -11.33 -15.33
C LEU A 167 -28.50 -10.24 -15.03
N GLY A 168 -28.05 -9.03 -14.67
CA GLY A 168 -28.94 -7.88 -14.48
C GLY A 168 -29.74 -7.52 -15.73
N VAL A 169 -29.11 -7.48 -16.90
CA VAL A 169 -29.76 -7.18 -18.19
C VAL A 169 -30.70 -8.29 -18.63
N ILE A 170 -30.31 -9.57 -18.47
CA ILE A 170 -31.13 -10.75 -18.72
C ILE A 170 -32.35 -10.75 -17.79
N PHE A 171 -32.18 -10.45 -16.51
CA PHE A 171 -33.30 -10.36 -15.57
C PHE A 171 -34.23 -9.19 -15.89
N CYS A 172 -33.70 -8.03 -16.27
CA CYS A 172 -34.51 -6.92 -16.77
C CYS A 172 -35.29 -7.33 -18.03
N PHE A 173 -34.66 -8.04 -18.96
CA PHE A 173 -35.32 -8.55 -20.17
C PHE A 173 -36.42 -9.57 -19.85
N ILE A 174 -36.16 -10.52 -18.95
CA ILE A 174 -37.12 -11.54 -18.51
C ILE A 174 -38.30 -10.86 -17.78
N TYR A 175 -38.04 -9.89 -16.92
CA TYR A 175 -39.07 -9.13 -16.21
C TYR A 175 -39.91 -8.29 -17.18
N LEU A 176 -39.29 -7.67 -18.19
CA LEU A 176 -39.98 -6.92 -19.22
C LEU A 176 -40.89 -7.83 -20.07
N ILE A 177 -40.40 -9.01 -20.46
CA ILE A 177 -41.18 -10.02 -21.20
C ILE A 177 -42.36 -10.52 -20.34
N ALA A 178 -42.15 -10.76 -19.05
CA ALA A 178 -43.20 -11.21 -18.14
C ALA A 178 -44.32 -10.16 -17.96
N ILE A 179 -43.98 -8.87 -17.99
CA ILE A 179 -44.96 -7.77 -17.96
C ILE A 179 -45.72 -7.66 -19.27
N VAL A 180 -45.06 -7.85 -20.42
CA VAL A 180 -45.69 -7.68 -21.75
C VAL A 180 -46.63 -8.85 -22.10
N VAL A 181 -46.45 -10.03 -21.49
CA VAL A 181 -47.22 -11.25 -21.78
C VAL A 181 -48.44 -11.41 -20.85
N ASN A 182 -48.52 -10.65 -19.75
CA ASN A 182 -49.67 -10.57 -18.84
C ASN A 182 -50.62 -9.43 -19.24
#